data_AF-A0A662Q8Y8-F1
#
_entry.id   AF-A0A662Q8Y8-F1
#
_cell.length_a   1.000
_cell.length_b   1.000
_cell.length_c   1.000
_cell.angle_alpha   90.00
_cell.angle_beta   90.00
_cell.angle_gamma   90.00
#
_symmetry.space_group_name_H-M   'P 1'
#
loop_
_entity.id
_entity.type
_entity.pdbx_description
1 polymer ?
#
loop_
_entity_poly.entity_id
_entity_poly.type
_entity_poly.pdbx_seq_one_letter_code
_entity_poly.pdbx_strand_id
1 'polypeptide(L)'
;MSIMPALETTLGIRTILNNKIQKITMSLFTDMLFYDILRIPPEAVTGVFLTDFINLILLPTIVLIIFLNAAAHLFLSGYSKKWQTLVAVAFYLVIVTQGWYGSIAVAVKNYVILFLIFAGITFFIGRFITPKQVEGIEGMGRVVGGHIEKIKMLRQLQKELQYREGEVKRLEREIVDLRRRIDNPATPASEKDILKQEMLRKEQEKTLHVAEINKIKWEIRKLKSI
;
A
#
# COMPACT_ATOMS: atom_id res chain seq x y z
N MET A 1 34.42 -70.00 -36.50
CA MET A 1 33.23 -70.06 -35.61
C MET A 1 33.08 -68.70 -34.96
N SER A 2 32.13 -67.88 -35.41
CA SER A 2 31.93 -66.50 -34.96
C SER A 2 30.81 -66.46 -33.91
N ILE A 3 31.17 -66.33 -32.63
CA ILE A 3 30.23 -66.25 -31.49
C ILE A 3 29.92 -64.78 -31.13
N MET A 4 30.42 -63.81 -31.91
CA MET A 4 30.30 -62.39 -31.60
C MET A 4 28.91 -61.73 -31.76
N PRO A 5 27.97 -62.17 -32.63
CA PRO A 5 26.74 -61.39 -32.86
C PRO A 5 25.68 -61.45 -31.74
N ALA A 6 25.75 -62.44 -30.84
CA ALA A 6 24.78 -62.61 -29.75
C ALA A 6 25.07 -61.74 -28.51
N LEU A 7 26.32 -61.28 -28.35
CA LEU A 7 26.74 -60.45 -27.21
C LEU A 7 26.42 -58.96 -27.42
N GLU A 8 26.44 -58.47 -28.67
CA GLU A 8 26.08 -57.07 -28.97
C GLU A 8 24.57 -56.82 -28.84
N THR A 9 23.74 -57.81 -29.19
CA THR A 9 22.27 -57.71 -29.05
C THR A 9 21.83 -57.68 -27.59
N THR A 10 22.48 -58.45 -26.71
CA THR A 10 22.16 -58.48 -25.28
C THR A 10 22.61 -57.21 -24.53
N LEU A 11 23.75 -56.63 -24.91
CA LEU A 11 24.21 -55.33 -24.38
C LEU A 11 23.32 -54.16 -24.85
N GLY A 12 22.88 -54.17 -26.11
CA GLY A 12 21.95 -53.17 -26.64
C GLY A 12 20.60 -53.18 -25.91
N ILE A 13 20.01 -54.35 -25.71
CA ILE A 13 18.74 -54.51 -24.97
C ILE A 13 18.87 -54.00 -23.54
N ARG A 14 19.97 -54.33 -22.84
CA ARG A 14 20.19 -53.89 -21.45
C ARG A 14 20.32 -52.38 -21.33
N THR A 15 20.95 -51.73 -22.30
CA THR A 15 21.13 -50.27 -22.32
C THR A 15 19.80 -49.56 -22.58
N ILE A 16 18.98 -50.07 -23.51
CA ILE A 16 17.64 -49.54 -23.78
C ILE A 16 16.71 -49.72 -22.57
N LEU A 17 16.77 -50.88 -21.91
CA LEU A 17 15.98 -51.16 -20.72
C LEU A 17 16.37 -50.22 -19.56
N ASN A 18 17.67 -50.03 -19.32
CA ASN A 18 18.15 -49.11 -18.28
C ASN A 18 17.70 -47.67 -18.54
N ASN A 19 17.82 -47.18 -19.77
CA ASN A 19 17.36 -45.83 -20.12
C ASN A 19 15.83 -45.68 -19.94
N LYS A 20 15.05 -46.71 -20.27
CA LYS A 20 13.59 -46.69 -20.10
C LYS A 20 13.18 -46.71 -18.63
N ILE A 21 13.82 -47.57 -17.82
CA ILE A 21 13.60 -47.65 -16.38
C ILE A 21 13.97 -46.32 -15.72
N GLN A 22 15.14 -45.76 -16.05
CA GLN A 22 15.58 -44.46 -15.53
C GLN A 22 14.61 -43.34 -15.89
N LYS A 23 14.05 -43.33 -17.10
CA LYS A 23 13.05 -42.33 -17.50
C LYS A 23 11.75 -42.47 -16.72
N ILE A 24 11.29 -43.69 -16.44
CA ILE A 24 10.07 -43.96 -15.67
C ILE A 24 10.26 -43.55 -14.20
N THR A 25 11.37 -43.94 -13.57
CA THR A 25 11.64 -43.60 -12.17
C THR A 25 11.79 -42.09 -11.99
N MET A 26 12.41 -41.40 -12.95
CA MET A 26 12.57 -39.95 -12.91
C MET A 26 11.25 -39.21 -13.11
N SER A 27 10.35 -39.73 -13.97
CA SER A 27 8.99 -39.20 -14.11
C SER A 27 8.19 -39.33 -12.82
N LEU A 28 8.14 -40.54 -12.23
CA LEU A 28 7.39 -40.79 -10.98
C LEU A 28 7.88 -39.92 -9.82
N PHE A 29 9.19 -39.75 -9.69
CA PHE A 29 9.77 -38.88 -8.67
C PHE A 29 9.38 -37.41 -8.88
N THR A 30 9.42 -36.95 -10.13
CA THR A 30 9.05 -35.58 -10.51
C THR A 30 7.59 -35.31 -10.18
N ASP A 31 6.70 -36.24 -10.53
CA ASP A 31 5.27 -36.13 -10.27
C ASP A 31 4.98 -36.09 -8.77
N MET A 32 5.58 -37.00 -8.00
CA MET A 32 5.42 -37.04 -6.54
C MET A 32 5.94 -35.75 -5.87
N LEU A 33 7.09 -35.24 -6.30
CA LEU A 33 7.68 -34.03 -5.75
C LEU A 33 6.83 -32.79 -6.06
N PHE A 34 6.45 -32.59 -7.32
CA PHE A 34 5.78 -31.38 -7.75
C PHE A 34 4.30 -31.35 -7.40
N TYR A 35 3.59 -32.48 -7.55
CA TYR A 35 2.15 -32.52 -7.34
C TYR A 35 1.77 -32.87 -5.91
N ASP A 36 2.39 -33.90 -5.33
CA ASP A 36 1.95 -34.40 -4.02
C ASP A 36 2.54 -33.57 -2.87
N ILE A 37 3.84 -33.27 -2.95
CA ILE A 37 4.55 -32.54 -1.87
C ILE A 37 4.38 -31.04 -2.03
N LEU A 38 4.72 -30.49 -3.20
CA LEU A 38 4.76 -29.04 -3.42
C LEU A 38 3.42 -28.44 -3.90
N ARG A 39 2.45 -29.30 -4.28
CA ARG A 39 1.12 -28.92 -4.77
C ARG A 39 1.16 -27.87 -5.90
N ILE A 40 2.10 -28.03 -6.82
CA ILE A 40 2.24 -27.15 -7.97
C ILE A 40 1.26 -27.58 -9.06
N PRO A 41 0.47 -26.66 -9.65
CA PRO A 41 -0.44 -27.02 -10.73
C PRO A 41 0.32 -27.53 -11.97
N PRO A 42 -0.21 -28.55 -12.68
CA PRO A 42 0.45 -29.17 -13.83
C PRO A 42 0.69 -28.20 -14.99
N GLU A 43 -0.15 -27.18 -15.12
CA GLU A 43 -0.01 -26.11 -16.10
C GLU A 43 1.30 -25.30 -15.94
N ALA A 44 1.89 -25.31 -14.75
CA ALA A 44 3.12 -24.58 -14.47
C ALA A 44 4.38 -25.37 -14.83
N VAL A 45 4.27 -26.69 -15.01
CA VAL A 45 5.38 -27.62 -15.30
C VAL A 45 5.62 -27.67 -16.80
N THR A 46 6.87 -27.45 -17.22
CA THR A 46 7.27 -27.41 -18.63
C THR A 46 7.66 -28.79 -19.19
N GLY A 47 7.87 -29.77 -18.32
CA GLY A 47 8.32 -31.13 -18.67
C GLY A 47 9.84 -31.24 -18.82
N VAL A 48 10.58 -30.13 -18.64
CA VAL A 48 12.04 -30.10 -18.62
C VAL A 48 12.48 -29.97 -17.17
N PHE A 49 12.93 -31.09 -16.58
CA PHE A 49 13.27 -31.18 -15.16
C PHE A 49 14.16 -30.03 -14.66
N LEU A 50 15.22 -29.68 -15.39
CA LEU A 50 16.14 -28.62 -14.96
C LEU A 50 15.45 -27.24 -14.90
N THR A 51 14.64 -26.93 -15.91
CA THR A 51 13.87 -25.68 -15.99
C THR A 51 12.83 -25.62 -14.88
N ASP A 52 12.12 -26.71 -14.65
CA ASP A 52 11.08 -26.82 -13.63
C ASP A 52 11.68 -26.77 -12.21
N PHE A 53 12.81 -27.45 -11.99
CA PHE A 53 13.56 -27.37 -10.74
C PHE A 53 14.00 -25.93 -10.44
N ILE A 54 14.56 -25.23 -11.43
CA ILE A 54 15.02 -23.84 -11.23
C ILE A 54 13.82 -22.91 -10.97
N ASN A 55 12.80 -22.95 -11.83
CA ASN A 55 11.71 -21.97 -11.82
C ASN A 55 10.65 -22.23 -10.74
N LEU A 56 10.43 -23.49 -10.39
CA LEU A 56 9.36 -23.89 -9.47
C LEU A 56 9.87 -24.30 -8.10
N ILE A 57 11.17 -24.59 -7.95
CA ILE A 57 11.76 -24.95 -6.65
C ILE A 57 12.81 -23.91 -6.22
N LEU A 58 13.89 -23.77 -6.97
CA LEU A 58 15.04 -22.99 -6.52
C LEU A 58 14.69 -21.52 -6.32
N LEU A 59 14.10 -20.91 -7.35
CA LEU A 59 13.81 -19.48 -7.37
C LEU A 59 12.75 -19.09 -6.32
N PRO A 60 11.58 -19.78 -6.24
CA PRO A 60 10.59 -19.51 -5.20
C PRO A 60 11.15 -19.70 -3.79
N THR A 61 11.99 -20.71 -3.57
CA THR A 61 12.61 -20.95 -2.25
C THR A 61 13.54 -19.82 -1.84
N ILE A 62 14.39 -19.33 -2.75
CA ILE A 62 15.29 -18.19 -2.48
C ILE A 62 14.47 -16.94 -2.12
N VAL A 63 13.44 -16.64 -2.92
CA VAL A 63 12.54 -15.50 -2.68
C VAL A 63 11.85 -15.63 -1.32
N LEU A 64 11.34 -16.83 -1.00
CA LEU A 64 10.64 -17.09 0.25
C LEU A 64 11.57 -16.95 1.46
N ILE A 65 12.81 -17.44 1.38
CA ILE A 65 13.80 -17.30 2.46
C ILE A 65 14.12 -15.82 2.71
N ILE A 66 14.37 -15.04 1.66
CA ILE A 66 14.65 -13.60 1.78
C ILE A 66 13.46 -12.88 2.42
N PHE A 67 12.24 -13.17 1.94
CA PHE A 67 11.01 -12.60 2.46
C PHE A 67 10.78 -12.93 3.94
N LEU A 68 10.92 -14.21 4.31
CA LEU A 68 10.72 -14.67 5.68
C LEU A 68 11.79 -14.11 6.63
N ASN A 69 13.03 -13.98 6.17
CA ASN A 69 14.09 -13.37 6.97
C ASN A 69 13.82 -11.87 7.21
N ALA A 70 13.37 -11.14 6.18
CA ALA A 70 12.98 -9.75 6.31
C ALA A 70 11.76 -9.58 7.24
N ALA A 71 10.73 -10.42 7.07
CA ALA A 71 9.55 -10.43 7.93
C ALA A 71 9.93 -10.74 9.38
N ALA A 72 10.75 -11.77 9.63
CA ALA A 72 11.20 -12.11 10.98
C ALA A 72 12.00 -10.98 11.63
N HIS A 73 12.83 -10.26 10.87
CA HIS A 73 13.54 -9.09 11.37
C HIS A 73 12.60 -7.94 11.75
N LEU A 74 11.52 -7.72 10.97
CA LEU A 74 10.51 -6.69 11.25
C LEU A 74 9.65 -7.04 12.47
N PHE A 75 9.18 -8.30 12.58
CA PHE A 75 8.31 -8.72 13.68
C PHE A 75 9.06 -8.91 15.01
N LEU A 76 10.33 -9.29 14.96
CA LEU A 76 11.16 -9.57 16.14
C LEU A 76 12.31 -8.56 16.25
N SER A 77 12.06 -7.31 15.89
CA SER A 77 13.01 -6.22 16.06
C SER A 77 13.38 -6.09 17.54
N GLY A 78 14.64 -6.39 17.89
CA GLY A 78 15.13 -6.37 19.28
C GLY A 78 15.46 -7.74 19.87
N TYR A 79 15.05 -8.84 19.24
CA TYR A 79 15.46 -10.19 19.64
C TYR A 79 16.76 -10.62 18.94
N SER A 80 17.42 -11.65 19.48
CA SER A 80 18.67 -12.15 18.90
C SER A 80 18.43 -12.76 17.51
N LYS A 81 19.44 -12.65 16.63
CA LYS A 81 19.38 -13.20 15.26
C LYS A 81 19.00 -14.68 15.22
N LYS A 82 19.39 -15.46 16.23
CA LYS A 82 19.07 -16.89 16.33
C LYS A 82 17.54 -17.12 16.39
N TRP A 83 16.82 -16.31 17.17
CA TRP A 83 15.36 -16.40 17.27
C TRP A 83 14.69 -15.96 15.97
N GLN A 84 15.20 -14.91 15.31
CA GLN A 84 14.70 -14.47 14.02
C GLN A 84 14.83 -15.59 12.96
N THR A 85 15.99 -16.25 12.89
CA THR A 85 16.21 -17.38 11.97
C THR A 85 15.31 -18.57 12.31
N LEU A 86 15.18 -18.93 13.60
CA LEU A 86 14.31 -20.04 14.02
C LEU A 86 12.87 -19.80 13.57
N VAL A 87 12.37 -18.59 13.77
CA VAL A 87 11.01 -18.20 13.39
C VAL A 87 10.84 -18.19 11.87
N ALA A 88 11.82 -17.67 11.12
CA ALA A 88 11.80 -17.73 9.66
C ALA A 88 11.73 -19.17 9.13
N VAL A 89 12.52 -20.09 9.71
CA VAL A 89 12.50 -21.52 9.35
C VAL A 89 11.16 -22.17 9.74
N ALA A 90 10.61 -21.86 10.91
CA ALA A 90 9.32 -22.37 11.34
C ALA A 90 8.20 -21.95 10.38
N PHE A 91 8.16 -20.66 9.99
CA PHE A 91 7.20 -20.17 9.01
C PHE A 91 7.39 -20.81 7.63
N TYR A 92 8.64 -21.01 7.19
CA TYR A 92 8.91 -21.72 5.94
C TYR A 92 8.29 -23.12 5.94
N LEU A 93 8.50 -23.89 7.01
CA LEU A 93 7.94 -25.24 7.14
C LEU A 93 6.41 -25.22 7.13
N VAL A 94 5.79 -24.27 7.82
CA VAL A 94 4.33 -24.11 7.81
C VAL A 94 3.83 -23.82 6.39
N ILE A 95 4.47 -22.92 5.65
CA ILE A 95 4.07 -22.57 4.28
C ILE A 95 4.16 -23.78 3.34
N VAL A 96 5.23 -24.57 3.45
CA VAL A 96 5.42 -25.78 2.63
C VAL A 96 4.39 -26.84 3.01
N THR A 97 4.22 -27.13 4.30
CA THR A 97 3.30 -28.20 4.76
C THR A 97 1.82 -27.88 4.53
N GLN A 98 1.43 -26.60 4.57
CA GLN A 98 0.07 -26.16 4.24
C GLN A 98 -0.19 -26.12 2.71
N GLY A 99 0.83 -26.39 1.89
CA GLY A 99 0.69 -26.39 0.43
C GLY A 99 0.57 -25.00 -0.19
N TRP A 100 0.92 -23.94 0.55
CA TRP A 100 0.95 -22.57 0.02
C TRP A 100 2.13 -22.34 -0.90
N TYR A 101 3.13 -23.23 -0.84
CA TYR A 101 4.31 -23.19 -1.68
C TYR A 101 3.98 -23.14 -3.17
N GLY A 102 3.07 -23.98 -3.67
CA GLY A 102 2.71 -24.00 -5.10
C GLY A 102 2.18 -22.67 -5.60
N SER A 103 1.30 -22.01 -4.84
CA SER A 103 0.79 -20.67 -5.17
C SER A 103 1.90 -19.62 -5.22
N ILE A 104 2.84 -19.67 -4.27
CA ILE A 104 4.00 -18.78 -4.24
C ILE A 104 4.93 -19.06 -5.41
N ALA A 105 5.17 -20.33 -5.74
CA ALA A 105 6.03 -20.74 -6.86
C ALA A 105 5.51 -20.23 -8.20
N VAL A 106 4.21 -20.37 -8.45
CA VAL A 106 3.57 -19.84 -9.67
C VAL A 106 3.64 -18.32 -9.72
N ALA A 107 3.39 -17.64 -8.60
CA ALA A 107 3.50 -16.19 -8.53
C ALA A 107 4.94 -15.72 -8.80
N VAL A 108 5.94 -16.35 -8.17
CA VAL A 108 7.35 -15.99 -8.35
C VAL A 108 7.79 -16.24 -9.79
N LYS A 109 7.40 -17.36 -10.41
CA LYS A 109 7.68 -17.64 -11.83
C LYS A 109 7.16 -16.52 -12.74
N ASN A 110 5.93 -16.06 -12.51
CA ASN A 110 5.29 -15.05 -13.36
C ASN A 110 5.79 -13.62 -13.09
N TYR A 111 6.21 -13.32 -11.86
CA TYR A 111 6.56 -11.97 -11.43
C TYR A 111 8.04 -11.82 -11.09
N VAL A 112 8.90 -12.74 -11.53
CA VAL A 112 10.33 -12.72 -11.20
C VAL A 112 11.01 -11.42 -11.61
N ILE A 113 10.60 -10.84 -12.74
CA ILE A 113 11.10 -9.57 -13.25
C ILE A 113 10.69 -8.42 -12.33
N LEU A 114 9.45 -8.39 -11.84
CA LEU A 114 9.02 -7.39 -10.86
C LEU A 114 9.78 -7.56 -9.55
N PHE A 115 10.04 -8.79 -9.12
CA PHE A 115 10.83 -9.06 -7.92
C PHE A 115 12.30 -8.62 -8.08
N LEU A 116 12.90 -8.82 -9.24
CA LEU A 116 14.25 -8.34 -9.58
C LEU A 116 14.31 -6.81 -9.62
N ILE A 117 13.31 -6.16 -10.21
CA ILE A 117 13.19 -4.69 -10.20
C ILE A 117 13.06 -4.20 -8.75
N PHE A 118 12.18 -4.80 -7.96
CA PHE A 118 11.98 -4.43 -6.57
C PHE A 118 13.21 -4.68 -5.71
N ALA A 119 13.87 -5.83 -5.85
CA ALA A 119 15.12 -6.16 -5.17
C ALA A 119 16.24 -5.20 -5.58
N GLY A 120 16.32 -4.85 -6.88
CA GLY A 120 17.23 -3.84 -7.41
C GLY A 120 16.98 -2.49 -6.74
N ILE A 121 15.75 -1.98 -6.79
CA ILE A 121 15.36 -0.71 -6.15
C ILE A 121 15.69 -0.75 -4.66
N THR A 122 15.31 -1.80 -3.93
CA THR A 122 15.58 -1.93 -2.50
C THR A 122 17.08 -2.00 -2.20
N PHE A 123 17.86 -2.65 -3.06
CA PHE A 123 19.32 -2.69 -2.96
C PHE A 123 19.94 -1.31 -3.21
N PHE A 124 19.50 -0.59 -4.24
CA PHE A 124 19.96 0.78 -4.51
C PHE A 124 19.58 1.71 -3.35
N ILE A 125 18.35 1.65 -2.86
CA ILE A 125 17.90 2.39 -1.68
C ILE A 125 18.77 2.04 -0.47
N GLY A 126 18.97 0.77 -0.13
CA GLY A 126 19.80 0.36 1.01
C GLY A 126 21.29 0.65 0.87
N ARG A 127 21.81 0.72 -0.37
CA ARG A 127 23.23 0.98 -0.65
C ARG A 127 23.56 2.47 -0.66
N PHE A 128 22.63 3.30 -1.12
CA PHE A 128 22.81 4.75 -1.23
C PHE A 128 22.21 5.53 -0.04
N ILE A 129 21.24 4.95 0.68
CA ILE A 129 20.69 5.52 1.91
C ILE A 129 21.42 4.91 3.11
N THR A 130 22.30 5.71 3.72
CA THR A 130 23.04 5.31 4.93
C THR A 130 22.09 5.30 6.12
N PRO A 131 22.25 4.45 7.16
CA PRO A 131 21.38 4.45 8.35
C PRO A 131 21.20 5.83 9.02
N LYS A 132 22.20 6.72 8.88
CA LYS A 132 22.14 8.12 9.33
C LYS A 132 21.12 9.01 8.59
N GLN A 133 20.64 8.60 7.42
CA GLN A 133 19.59 9.30 6.66
C GLN A 133 18.19 8.75 6.95
N VAL A 134 18.08 7.60 7.64
CA VAL A 134 16.78 6.97 7.97
C VAL A 134 16.06 7.72 9.09
N GLU A 135 16.78 8.43 9.97
CA GLU A 135 16.17 9.44 10.87
C GLU A 135 15.46 10.56 10.07
N GLY A 136 15.88 10.83 8.84
CA GLY A 136 15.20 11.75 7.92
C GLY A 136 13.94 11.18 7.27
N ILE A 137 13.79 9.86 7.18
CA ILE A 137 12.62 9.20 6.57
C ILE A 137 11.44 9.17 7.56
N GLU A 138 11.69 9.01 8.86
CA GLU A 138 10.68 9.30 9.89
C GLU A 138 10.27 10.78 9.88
N GLY A 139 11.20 11.68 9.53
CA GLY A 139 10.92 13.09 9.26
C GLY A 139 10.01 13.31 8.03
N MET A 140 10.21 12.57 6.94
CA MET A 140 9.38 12.66 5.74
C MET A 140 7.92 12.26 6.01
N GLY A 141 7.68 11.23 6.83
CA GLY A 141 6.34 10.85 7.27
C GLY A 141 5.64 11.95 8.09
N ARG A 142 6.38 12.65 8.96
CA ARG A 142 5.87 13.80 9.72
C ARG A 142 5.62 15.05 8.87
N VAL A 143 6.46 15.32 7.87
CA VAL A 143 6.28 16.46 6.95
C VAL A 143 5.06 16.25 6.05
N VAL A 144 4.86 15.03 5.54
CA VAL A 144 3.66 14.68 4.75
C VAL A 144 2.41 14.66 5.62
N GLY A 145 2.48 14.11 6.84
CA GLY A 145 1.36 14.13 7.80
C GLY A 145 0.94 15.55 8.20
N GLY A 146 1.91 16.43 8.51
CA GLY A 146 1.66 17.82 8.83
C GLY A 146 1.06 18.61 7.65
N HIS A 147 1.45 18.29 6.41
CA HIS A 147 0.82 18.88 5.23
C HIS A 147 -0.63 18.43 5.04
N ILE A 148 -0.96 17.17 5.31
CA ILE A 148 -2.35 16.66 5.21
C ILE A 148 -3.25 17.33 6.26
N GLU A 149 -2.79 17.44 7.51
CA GLU A 149 -3.55 18.13 8.58
C GLU A 149 -3.75 19.61 8.27
N LYS A 150 -2.71 20.29 7.78
CA LYS A 150 -2.78 21.69 7.36
C LYS A 150 -3.78 21.90 6.22
N ILE A 151 -3.80 21.01 5.22
CA ILE A 151 -4.78 21.05 4.13
C ILE A 151 -6.20 20.86 4.66
N LYS A 152 -6.40 19.94 5.62
CA LYS A 152 -7.71 19.70 6.25
C LYS A 152 -8.19 20.93 7.03
N MET A 153 -7.31 21.56 7.81
CA MET A 153 -7.61 22.77 8.57
C MET A 153 -7.92 23.96 7.65
N LEU A 154 -7.16 24.14 6.57
CA LEU A 154 -7.43 25.16 5.56
C LEU A 154 -8.82 24.98 4.91
N ARG A 155 -9.21 23.74 4.58
CA ARG A 155 -10.56 23.47 4.05
C ARG A 155 -11.66 23.81 5.06
N GLN A 156 -11.46 23.51 6.34
CA GLN A 156 -12.44 23.85 7.38
C GLN A 156 -12.59 25.36 7.53
N LEU A 157 -11.48 26.10 7.64
CA LEU A 157 -11.50 27.57 7.71
C LEU A 157 -12.11 28.21 6.46
N GLN A 158 -11.86 27.65 5.27
CA GLN A 158 -12.49 28.13 4.04
C GLN A 158 -14.02 27.92 4.03
N LYS A 159 -14.51 26.77 4.52
CA LYS A 159 -15.95 26.53 4.66
C LYS A 159 -16.59 27.48 5.65
N GLU A 160 -15.94 27.70 6.79
CA GLU A 160 -16.44 28.64 7.80
C GLU A 160 -16.48 30.08 7.27
N LEU A 161 -15.44 30.49 6.53
CA LEU A 161 -15.40 31.79 5.88
C LEU A 161 -16.54 31.98 4.88
N GLN A 162 -16.80 30.98 4.02
CA GLN A 162 -17.92 31.01 3.08
C GLN A 162 -19.28 31.11 3.79
N TYR A 163 -19.45 30.37 4.88
CA TYR A 163 -20.68 30.41 5.68
C TYR A 163 -20.89 31.80 6.28
N ARG A 164 -19.88 32.38 6.94
CA ARG A 164 -19.96 33.71 7.56
C ARG A 164 -20.17 34.83 6.52
N GLU A 165 -19.50 34.76 5.37
CA GLU A 165 -19.73 35.69 4.26
C GLU A 165 -21.17 35.59 3.73
N GLY A 166 -21.77 34.39 3.75
CA GLY A 166 -23.18 34.18 3.45
C GLY A 166 -24.12 34.85 4.46
N GLU A 167 -23.85 34.70 5.76
CA GLU A 167 -24.64 35.33 6.83
C GLU A 167 -24.59 36.87 6.75
N VAL A 168 -23.41 37.45 6.51
CA VAL A 168 -23.27 38.91 6.32
C VAL A 168 -24.14 39.40 5.15
N LYS A 169 -24.14 38.70 4.02
CA LYS A 169 -25.00 39.02 2.88
C LYS A 169 -26.49 38.84 3.18
N ARG A 170 -26.86 37.91 4.05
CA ARG A 170 -28.25 37.77 4.51
C ARG A 170 -28.65 38.97 5.37
N LEU A 171 -27.85 39.31 6.38
CA LEU A 171 -28.08 40.45 7.26
C LEU A 171 -28.12 41.78 6.50
N GLU A 172 -27.27 41.97 5.49
CA GLU A 172 -27.32 43.15 4.63
C GLU A 172 -28.65 43.30 3.90
N ARG A 173 -29.20 42.20 3.36
CA ARG A 173 -30.51 42.22 2.70
C ARG A 173 -31.62 42.55 3.69
N GLU A 174 -31.59 41.93 4.87
CA GLU A 174 -32.57 42.20 5.92
C GLU A 174 -32.53 43.65 6.42
N ILE A 175 -31.34 44.24 6.60
CA ILE A 175 -31.17 45.65 6.97
C ILE A 175 -31.73 46.57 5.88
N VAL A 176 -31.46 46.28 4.61
CA VAL A 176 -32.00 47.06 3.48
C VAL A 176 -33.53 46.99 3.44
N ASP A 177 -34.11 45.82 3.66
CA ASP A 177 -35.56 45.65 3.69
C ASP A 177 -36.20 46.34 4.89
N LEU A 178 -35.58 46.29 6.08
CA LEU A 178 -36.02 47.04 7.25
C LEU A 178 -35.98 48.54 6.98
N ARG A 179 -34.91 49.04 6.36
CA ARG A 179 -34.78 50.45 5.99
C ARG A 179 -35.90 50.90 5.04
N ARG A 180 -36.20 50.09 4.02
CA ARG A 180 -37.35 50.33 3.12
C ARG A 180 -38.68 50.41 3.86
N ARG A 181 -38.90 49.56 4.88
CA ARG A 181 -40.12 49.59 5.71
C ARG A 181 -40.19 50.82 6.61
N ILE A 182 -39.05 51.28 7.14
CA ILE A 182 -38.96 52.51 7.95
C ILE A 182 -39.28 53.75 7.10
N ASP A 183 -38.75 53.79 5.87
CA ASP A 183 -38.92 54.91 4.95
C ASP A 183 -40.32 54.96 4.32
N ASN A 184 -41.10 53.88 4.41
CA ASN A 184 -42.49 53.86 3.93
C ASN A 184 -43.37 54.84 4.76
N PRO A 185 -44.03 55.82 4.13
CA PRO A 185 -44.89 56.78 4.83
C PRO A 185 -46.14 56.15 5.45
N ALA A 186 -46.57 54.98 4.96
CA ALA A 186 -47.72 54.25 5.50
C ALA A 186 -47.42 53.53 6.84
N THR A 187 -46.16 53.40 7.24
CA THR A 187 -45.77 52.72 8.47
C THR A 187 -46.05 53.61 9.69
N PRO A 188 -46.80 53.13 10.70
CA PRO A 188 -47.06 53.88 11.93
C PRO A 188 -45.78 54.29 12.67
N ALA A 189 -45.79 55.46 13.32
CA ALA A 189 -44.62 55.96 14.05
C ALA A 189 -44.14 55.01 15.17
N SER A 190 -45.08 54.36 15.87
CA SER A 190 -44.77 53.35 16.89
C SER A 190 -44.06 52.12 16.33
N GLU A 191 -44.36 51.73 15.08
CA GLU A 191 -43.71 50.59 14.41
C GLU A 191 -42.33 50.99 13.87
N LYS A 192 -42.14 52.24 13.45
CA LYS A 192 -40.83 52.74 12.99
C LYS A 192 -39.75 52.66 14.07
N ASP A 193 -40.10 52.94 15.32
CA ASP A 193 -39.12 52.87 16.42
C ASP A 193 -38.71 51.42 16.73
N ILE A 194 -39.65 50.46 16.64
CA ILE A 194 -39.36 49.03 16.76
C ILE A 194 -38.45 48.57 15.61
N LEU A 195 -38.75 48.96 14.38
CA LEU A 195 -37.95 48.61 13.21
C LEU A 195 -36.53 49.21 13.27
N LYS A 196 -36.37 50.43 13.81
CA LYS A 196 -35.05 51.04 14.04
C LYS A 196 -34.23 50.26 15.07
N GLN A 197 -34.83 49.82 16.16
CA GLN A 197 -34.14 49.00 17.16
C GLN A 197 -33.70 47.66 16.57
N GLU A 198 -34.57 47.01 15.79
CA GLU A 198 -34.24 45.74 15.14
C GLU A 198 -33.14 45.90 14.07
N MET A 199 -33.17 47.01 13.32
CA MET A 199 -32.10 47.35 12.37
C MET A 199 -30.76 47.54 13.09
N LEU A 200 -30.74 48.27 14.20
CA LEU A 200 -29.52 48.49 15.00
C LEU A 200 -28.96 47.16 15.54
N ARG A 201 -29.84 46.27 16.02
CA ARG A 201 -29.47 44.93 16.48
C ARG A 201 -28.80 44.12 15.37
N LYS A 202 -29.37 44.13 14.16
CA LYS A 202 -28.80 43.44 12.99
C LYS A 202 -27.50 44.07 12.50
N GLU A 203 -27.35 45.39 12.58
CA GLU A 203 -26.08 46.06 12.29
C GLU A 203 -24.98 45.61 13.27
N GLN A 204 -25.28 45.52 14.57
CA GLN A 204 -24.34 45.00 15.56
C GLN A 204 -23.95 43.54 15.25
N GLU A 205 -24.93 42.68 14.95
CA GLU A 205 -24.69 41.28 14.56
C GLU A 205 -23.81 41.18 13.30
N LYS A 206 -24.06 42.02 12.29
CA LYS A 206 -23.23 42.11 11.09
C LYS A 206 -21.79 42.50 11.43
N THR A 207 -21.58 43.49 12.30
CA THR A 207 -20.22 43.92 12.67
C THR A 207 -19.44 42.81 13.36
N LEU A 208 -20.11 41.99 14.18
CA LEU A 208 -19.52 40.84 14.84
C LEU A 208 -19.07 39.78 13.82
N HIS A 209 -19.92 39.44 12.86
CA HIS A 209 -19.54 38.51 11.78
C HIS A 209 -18.40 39.04 10.90
N VAL A 210 -18.35 40.34 10.60
CA VAL A 210 -17.24 40.94 9.87
C VAL A 210 -15.93 40.81 10.65
N ALA A 211 -15.96 40.99 11.98
CA ALA A 211 -14.79 40.79 12.82
C ALA A 211 -14.30 39.32 12.81
N GLU A 212 -15.23 38.35 12.89
CA GLU A 212 -14.93 36.92 12.77
C GLU A 212 -14.30 36.57 11.41
N ILE A 213 -14.85 37.11 10.31
CA ILE A 213 -14.30 36.91 8.96
C ILE A 213 -12.87 37.41 8.88
N ASN A 214 -12.58 38.59 9.43
CA ASN A 214 -11.23 39.15 9.43
C ASN A 214 -10.25 38.28 10.24
N LYS A 215 -10.69 37.71 11.37
CA LYS A 215 -9.91 36.75 12.14
C LYS A 215 -9.60 35.49 11.33
N ILE A 216 -10.61 34.89 10.69
CA ILE A 216 -10.42 33.69 9.85
C ILE A 216 -9.50 33.99 8.66
N LYS A 217 -9.65 35.15 7.99
CA LYS A 217 -8.75 35.58 6.90
C LYS A 217 -7.31 35.75 7.35
N TRP A 218 -7.08 36.19 8.58
CA TRP A 218 -5.76 36.29 9.17
C TRP A 218 -5.16 34.90 9.46
N GLU A 219 -5.95 33.99 10.03
CA GLU A 219 -5.51 32.60 10.31
C GLU A 219 -5.15 31.84 9.02
N ILE A 220 -5.95 31.99 7.96
CA ILE A 220 -5.64 31.40 6.65
C ILE A 220 -4.33 31.96 6.09
N ARG A 221 -4.09 33.27 6.19
CA ARG A 221 -2.83 33.89 5.75
C ARG A 221 -1.63 33.36 6.51
N LYS A 222 -1.74 33.25 7.84
CA LYS A 222 -0.70 32.69 8.70
C LYS A 222 -0.39 31.23 8.37
N LEU A 223 -1.41 30.43 8.08
CA LEU A 223 -1.22 29.04 7.66
C LEU A 223 -0.56 28.95 6.28
N LYS A 224 -0.85 29.87 5.35
CA LYS A 224 -0.23 29.88 4.01
C LYS A 224 1.20 30.39 3.97
N SER A 225 1.64 31.19 4.94
CA SER A 225 3.00 31.78 4.96
C SER A 225 4.08 30.86 5.55
N ILE A 226 3.67 29.72 6.13
CA ILE A 226 4.54 28.63 6.60
C ILE A 226 4.61 27.58 5.50
#